data_AF-A0A7W8RPY0-F1
#
_entry.id   AF-A0A7W8RPY0-F1
#
_cell.length_a   1.000
_cell.length_b   1.000
_cell.length_c   1.000
_cell.angle_alpha   90.00
_cell.angle_beta   90.00
_cell.angle_gamma   90.00
#
_symmetry.space_group_name_H-M   'P 1'
#
loop_
_entity.id
_entity.type
_entity.pdbx_description
1 polymer ?
#
loop_
_entity_poly.entity_id
_entity_poly.type
_entity_poly.pdbx_seq_one_letter_code
_entity_poly.pdbx_strand_id
1 'polypeptide(L)'
;MKTLRELQQELDQLDVDTRLAREHETGSGGRAKSTARRTRPIATAVWSERVPAGTRQRVQRARDGLPGPGGSGAPDYRERAFAAIRKLARAWGGQCVSAAYEGCKVPLEFECAAGHRFPMLIHMLRVGSWCQACAYERATIHSLEEARALAAAKGGQCLSTQYESTREKLRWRRAAGHTWLASLEGVLAGDWCQSCHHQSIKPPQEALNSEHDAHA
;
A
#
# COMPACT_ATOMS: atom_id res chain seq x y z
N MET A 1 -42.92 15.30 -13.48
CA MET A 1 -42.10 14.07 -13.49
C MET A 1 -41.34 14.06 -14.80
N LYS A 2 -40.00 14.05 -14.76
CA LYS A 2 -39.19 14.06 -15.98
C LYS A 2 -39.40 12.75 -16.73
N THR A 3 -39.50 12.83 -18.05
CA THR A 3 -39.61 11.68 -18.93
C THR A 3 -38.27 10.95 -18.99
N LEU A 4 -38.29 9.67 -19.33
CA LEU A 4 -37.07 8.85 -19.46
C LEU A 4 -36.07 9.45 -20.49
N ARG A 5 -36.59 10.15 -21.50
CA ARG A 5 -35.78 10.83 -22.52
C ARG A 5 -35.08 12.08 -21.98
N GLU A 6 -35.75 12.83 -21.11
CA GLU A 6 -35.15 13.99 -20.42
C GLU A 6 -34.08 13.55 -19.42
N LEU A 7 -34.31 12.44 -18.71
CA LEU A 7 -33.31 11.86 -17.80
C LEU A 7 -32.08 11.34 -18.56
N GLN A 8 -32.28 10.75 -19.76
CA GLN A 8 -31.17 10.30 -20.59
C GLN A 8 -30.33 11.47 -21.11
N GLN A 9 -30.98 12.56 -21.56
CA GLN A 9 -30.28 13.77 -21.99
C GLN A 9 -29.49 14.43 -20.84
N GLU A 10 -30.02 14.42 -19.62
CA GLU A 10 -29.30 14.93 -18.45
C GLU A 10 -28.09 14.07 -18.08
N LEU A 11 -28.20 12.74 -18.19
CA LEU A 11 -27.06 11.83 -17.98
C LEU A 11 -25.96 12.05 -19.02
N ASP A 12 -26.34 12.16 -20.30
CA ASP A 12 -25.40 12.34 -21.40
C ASP A 12 -24.66 13.70 -21.27
N GLN A 13 -25.36 14.75 -20.84
CA GLN A 13 -24.77 16.07 -20.60
C GLN A 13 -23.77 16.06 -19.43
N LEU A 14 -24.09 15.37 -18.33
CA LEU A 14 -23.18 15.22 -17.18
C LEU A 14 -21.91 14.44 -17.56
N ASP A 15 -22.00 13.47 -18.47
CA ASP A 15 -20.87 12.68 -18.95
C ASP A 15 -19.92 13.53 -19.83
N VAL A 16 -20.48 14.41 -20.66
CA VAL A 16 -19.73 15.40 -21.45
C VAL A 16 -19.01 16.39 -20.53
N ASP A 17 -19.71 16.95 -19.54
CA ASP A 17 -19.13 17.91 -18.60
C ASP A 17 -18.00 17.27 -17.77
N THR A 18 -18.15 16.00 -17.40
CA THR A 18 -17.11 15.22 -16.70
C THR A 18 -15.88 14.99 -17.58
N ARG A 19 -16.04 14.78 -18.89
CA ARG A 19 -14.92 14.65 -19.83
C ARG A 19 -14.19 15.98 -20.01
N LEU A 20 -14.92 17.08 -20.18
CA LEU A 20 -14.35 18.42 -20.32
C LEU A 20 -13.60 18.86 -19.05
N ALA A 21 -14.13 18.56 -17.86
CA ALA A 21 -13.44 18.83 -16.60
C ALA A 21 -12.11 18.07 -16.48
N ARG A 22 -12.03 16.83 -16.95
CA ARG A 22 -10.79 16.03 -16.96
C ARG A 22 -9.76 16.56 -17.96
N GLU A 23 -10.19 17.13 -19.07
CA GLU A 23 -9.29 17.73 -20.06
C GLU A 23 -8.64 19.02 -19.50
N HIS A 24 -9.40 19.83 -18.77
CA HIS A 24 -8.89 21.05 -18.11
C HIS A 24 -7.87 20.77 -16.99
N GLU A 25 -7.90 19.61 -16.34
CA GLU A 25 -6.91 19.23 -15.32
C GLU A 25 -5.56 18.76 -15.90
N THR A 26 -5.49 18.44 -17.20
CA THR A 26 -4.26 17.91 -17.83
C THR A 26 -3.34 18.98 -18.44
N GLY A 27 -3.70 20.27 -18.31
CA GLY A 27 -2.99 21.39 -18.91
C GLY A 27 -1.94 22.09 -18.04
N SER A 28 -1.00 21.37 -17.43
CA SER A 28 0.32 21.94 -17.05
C SER A 28 1.30 20.83 -16.67
N GLY A 29 2.11 20.40 -17.62
CA GLY A 29 3.07 19.30 -17.43
C GLY A 29 4.19 19.33 -18.46
N GLY A 30 4.97 20.42 -18.46
CA GLY A 30 6.23 20.48 -19.19
C GLY A 30 7.12 19.29 -18.82
N ARG A 31 7.64 18.61 -19.84
CA ARG A 31 8.43 17.38 -19.74
C ARG A 31 9.83 17.68 -19.18
N ALA A 32 9.93 17.89 -17.88
CA ALA A 32 11.18 17.79 -17.15
C ALA A 32 11.43 16.30 -16.83
N LYS A 33 12.52 15.74 -17.35
CA LYS A 33 13.05 14.44 -16.92
C LYS A 33 13.52 14.57 -15.46
N SER A 34 12.62 14.45 -14.50
CA SER A 34 12.99 14.37 -13.09
C SER A 34 13.15 12.91 -12.72
N THR A 35 14.36 12.55 -12.29
CA THR A 35 14.70 11.31 -11.60
C THR A 35 14.18 11.32 -10.15
N ALA A 36 13.02 11.95 -9.92
CA ALA A 36 12.35 11.92 -8.64
C ALA A 36 11.81 10.51 -8.44
N ARG A 37 12.55 9.73 -7.64
CA ARG A 37 12.07 8.54 -6.94
C ARG A 37 10.64 8.84 -6.51
N ARG A 38 9.65 8.20 -7.15
CA ARG A 38 8.23 8.36 -6.81
C ARG A 38 8.09 8.03 -5.33
N THR A 39 8.11 9.04 -4.46
CA THR A 39 7.72 8.88 -3.06
C THR A 39 6.24 8.61 -3.12
N ARG A 40 5.89 7.32 -3.11
CA ARG A 40 4.53 6.87 -2.80
C ARG A 40 4.10 7.66 -1.55
N PRO A 41 2.93 8.32 -1.55
CA PRO A 41 2.44 8.96 -0.35
C PRO A 41 2.49 7.92 0.77
N ILE A 42 3.11 8.28 1.90
CA ILE A 42 3.14 7.42 3.07
C ILE A 42 1.68 7.36 3.54
N ALA A 43 0.93 6.38 3.05
CA ALA A 43 -0.37 6.05 3.60
C ALA A 43 -0.14 5.81 5.09
N THR A 44 -0.64 6.72 5.94
CA THR A 44 -0.41 6.61 7.38
C THR A 44 -0.94 5.25 7.85
N ALA A 45 -0.32 4.67 8.87
CA ALA A 45 -0.55 3.27 9.24
C ALA A 45 -2.04 2.95 9.42
N VAL A 46 -2.86 3.87 9.94
CA VAL A 46 -4.32 3.69 10.12
C VAL A 46 -5.06 3.42 8.81
N TRP A 47 -4.67 4.05 7.70
CA TRP A 47 -5.41 3.98 6.44
C TRP A 47 -4.93 2.89 5.51
N SER A 48 -3.80 2.25 5.83
CA SER A 48 -3.30 1.11 5.07
C SER A 48 -4.32 -0.04 5.08
N GLU A 49 -4.71 -0.51 3.89
CA GLU A 49 -5.60 -1.67 3.74
C GLU A 49 -5.01 -2.94 4.36
N ARG A 50 -3.69 -2.98 4.54
CA ARG A 50 -2.96 -4.06 5.22
C ARG A 50 -3.19 -4.07 6.73
N VAL A 51 -3.73 -3.00 7.32
CA VAL A 51 -4.20 -3.00 8.70
C VAL A 51 -5.62 -3.56 8.75
N PRO A 52 -5.89 -4.59 9.60
CA PRO A 52 -7.21 -5.19 9.72
C PRO A 52 -8.31 -4.15 9.91
N ALA A 53 -9.43 -4.28 9.18
CA ALA A 53 -10.52 -3.32 9.19
C ALA A 53 -11.04 -3.02 10.61
N GLY A 54 -11.14 -4.05 11.47
CA GLY A 54 -11.53 -3.86 12.87
C GLY A 54 -10.53 -2.99 13.66
N THR A 55 -9.22 -3.15 13.42
CA THR A 55 -8.19 -2.29 14.01
C THR A 55 -8.32 -0.86 13.49
N ARG A 56 -8.49 -0.67 12.18
CA ARG A 56 -8.71 0.66 11.58
C ARG A 56 -9.91 1.38 12.22
N GLN A 57 -11.05 0.70 12.33
CA GLN A 57 -12.26 1.26 12.93
C GLN A 57 -12.08 1.64 14.41
N ARG A 58 -11.48 0.75 15.23
CA ARG A 58 -11.22 1.05 16.65
C ARG A 58 -10.28 2.25 16.81
N VAL A 59 -9.20 2.29 16.03
CA VAL A 59 -8.21 3.36 16.07
C VAL A 59 -8.81 4.68 15.61
N GLN A 60 -9.59 4.67 14.52
CA GLN A 60 -10.27 5.87 14.02
C GLN A 60 -11.17 6.49 15.10
N ARG A 61 -12.03 5.68 15.73
CA ARG A 61 -12.90 6.14 16.84
C ARG A 61 -12.11 6.70 18.02
N ALA A 62 -11.01 6.07 18.38
CA ALA A 62 -10.16 6.55 19.48
C ALA A 62 -9.46 7.86 19.13
N ARG A 63 -9.05 8.02 17.87
CA ARG A 63 -8.38 9.21 17.35
C ARG A 63 -9.30 10.41 17.29
N ASP A 64 -10.54 10.21 16.87
CA ASP A 64 -11.56 11.27 16.81
C ASP A 64 -11.89 11.83 18.21
N GLY A 65 -11.62 11.06 19.27
CA GLY A 65 -11.74 11.48 20.66
C GLY A 65 -10.53 12.22 21.24
N LEU A 66 -9.44 12.43 20.49
CA LEU A 66 -8.28 13.19 21.00
C LEU A 66 -8.61 14.68 21.08
N PRO A 67 -8.40 15.34 22.23
CA PRO A 67 -8.69 16.77 22.35
C PRO A 67 -7.82 17.58 21.37
N GLY A 68 -8.42 18.54 20.67
CA GLY A 68 -7.71 19.40 19.72
C GLY A 68 -6.71 20.37 20.37
N PRO A 69 -5.91 21.10 19.58
CA PRO A 69 -4.99 22.13 20.11
C PRO A 69 -5.73 23.30 20.78
N GLY A 70 -6.95 23.60 20.34
CA GLY A 70 -7.78 24.69 20.86
C GLY A 70 -8.24 24.53 22.31
N GLY A 71 -8.03 23.35 22.92
CA GLY A 71 -8.32 23.11 24.34
C GLY A 71 -7.11 23.24 25.26
N SER A 72 -5.93 23.61 24.74
CA SER A 72 -4.66 23.62 25.49
C SER A 72 -4.61 24.59 26.68
N GLY A 73 -5.51 25.58 26.74
CA GLY A 73 -5.64 26.50 27.87
C GLY A 73 -6.45 25.97 29.05
N ALA A 74 -7.11 24.82 28.92
CA ALA A 74 -7.86 24.23 30.02
C ALA A 74 -6.91 23.61 31.06
N PRO A 75 -7.17 23.79 32.37
CA PRO A 75 -6.29 23.31 33.44
C PRO A 75 -6.13 21.78 33.46
N ASP A 76 -7.13 21.04 32.95
CA ASP A 76 -7.18 19.58 32.88
C ASP A 76 -6.73 18.99 31.52
N TYR A 77 -6.29 19.84 30.59
CA TYR A 77 -6.00 19.42 29.21
C TYR A 77 -4.97 18.30 29.15
N ARG A 78 -3.88 18.41 29.93
CA ARG A 78 -2.77 17.44 29.90
C ARG A 78 -3.24 16.07 30.36
N GLU A 79 -4.05 16.01 31.39
CA GLU A 79 -4.61 14.76 31.93
C GLU A 79 -5.58 14.11 30.93
N ARG A 80 -6.52 14.89 30.40
CA ARG A 80 -7.47 14.40 29.38
C ARG A 80 -6.78 13.95 28.10
N ALA A 81 -5.79 14.71 27.63
CA ALA A 81 -4.99 14.35 26.47
C ALA A 81 -4.22 13.05 26.73
N PHE A 82 -3.61 12.89 27.90
CA PHE A 82 -2.87 11.69 28.23
C PHE A 82 -3.75 10.45 28.34
N ALA A 83 -4.93 10.59 28.95
CA ALA A 83 -5.94 9.53 28.97
C ALA A 83 -6.39 9.13 27.55
N ALA A 84 -6.60 10.11 26.67
CA ALA A 84 -6.94 9.86 25.26
C ALA A 84 -5.79 9.17 24.49
N ILE A 85 -4.55 9.56 24.73
CA ILE A 85 -3.36 8.91 24.13
C ILE A 85 -3.26 7.45 24.57
N ARG A 86 -3.44 7.17 25.87
CA ARG A 86 -3.46 5.79 26.39
C ARG A 86 -4.58 4.96 25.77
N LYS A 87 -5.77 5.54 25.59
CA LYS A 87 -6.89 4.89 24.89
C LYS A 87 -6.56 4.60 23.42
N LEU A 88 -5.91 5.53 22.74
CA LEU A 88 -5.47 5.36 21.35
C LEU A 88 -4.41 4.26 21.22
N ALA A 89 -3.45 4.19 22.13
CA ALA A 89 -2.46 3.11 22.17
C ALA A 89 -3.12 1.74 22.33
N ARG A 90 -4.10 1.62 23.23
CA ARG A 90 -4.89 0.38 23.42
C ARG A 90 -5.72 0.02 22.19
N ALA A 91 -6.26 1.00 21.46
CA ALA A 91 -7.01 0.76 20.24
C ALA A 91 -6.15 0.09 19.15
N TRP A 92 -4.87 0.45 19.11
CA TRP A 92 -3.83 -0.20 18.30
C TRP A 92 -3.40 -1.59 18.81
N GLY A 93 -3.87 -2.01 19.98
CA GLY A 93 -3.46 -3.23 20.66
C GLY A 93 -2.15 -3.09 21.44
N GLY A 94 -1.63 -1.88 21.62
CA GLY A 94 -0.43 -1.61 22.41
C GLY A 94 -0.71 -0.83 23.70
N GLN A 95 0.35 -0.28 24.27
CA GLN A 95 0.31 0.53 25.48
C GLN A 95 1.27 1.72 25.38
N CYS A 96 0.93 2.80 26.07
CA CYS A 96 1.84 3.90 26.33
C CYS A 96 2.57 3.59 27.64
N VAL A 97 3.90 3.54 27.61
CA VAL A 97 4.72 3.19 28.77
C VAL A 97 5.25 4.44 29.50
N SER A 98 5.12 5.62 28.91
CA SER A 98 5.41 6.87 29.60
C SER A 98 4.52 7.07 30.83
N ALA A 99 5.09 7.69 31.87
CA ALA A 99 4.38 7.98 33.11
C ALA A 99 3.44 9.20 33.01
N ALA A 100 3.82 10.20 32.20
CA ALA A 100 3.07 11.44 32.03
C ALA A 100 3.16 12.00 30.61
N TYR A 101 2.26 12.94 30.28
CA TYR A 101 2.33 13.74 29.05
C TYR A 101 2.87 15.14 29.35
N GLU A 102 4.07 15.40 28.83
CA GLU A 102 4.81 16.64 29.08
C GLU A 102 4.50 17.77 28.09
N GLY A 103 4.02 17.42 26.91
CA GLY A 103 3.64 18.38 25.88
C GLY A 103 3.81 17.81 24.47
N CYS A 104 3.35 18.55 23.47
CA CYS A 104 3.28 18.05 22.10
C CYS A 104 4.64 17.84 21.41
N LYS A 105 5.70 18.45 21.96
CA LYS A 105 7.08 18.37 21.48
C LYS A 105 7.90 17.29 22.20
N VAL A 106 7.38 16.69 23.27
CA VAL A 106 8.06 15.64 24.02
C VAL A 106 7.57 14.29 23.50
N PRO A 107 8.48 13.41 23.02
CA PRO A 107 8.10 12.05 22.62
C PRO A 107 7.53 11.28 23.80
N LEU A 108 6.51 10.47 23.51
CA LEU A 108 6.01 9.45 24.43
C LEU A 108 6.55 8.09 23.99
N GLU A 109 6.79 7.23 24.95
CA GLU A 109 7.23 5.85 24.74
C GLU A 109 6.02 4.94 24.64
N PHE A 110 6.04 4.04 23.66
CA PHE A 110 4.99 3.06 23.42
C PHE A 110 5.55 1.66 23.26
N GLU A 111 4.72 0.66 23.53
CA GLU A 111 4.98 -0.75 23.26
C GLU A 111 3.78 -1.33 22.50
N CYS A 112 4.01 -1.97 21.35
CA CYS A 112 2.93 -2.60 20.59
C CYS A 112 2.65 -4.05 21.05
N ALA A 113 1.57 -4.65 20.55
CA ALA A 113 1.21 -6.05 20.84
C ALA A 113 2.32 -7.07 20.50
N ALA A 114 3.17 -6.76 19.52
CA ALA A 114 4.31 -7.61 19.13
C ALA A 114 5.56 -7.37 19.99
N GLY A 115 5.48 -6.51 21.02
CA GLY A 115 6.58 -6.22 21.94
C GLY A 115 7.56 -5.14 21.47
N HIS A 116 7.34 -4.51 20.30
CA HIS A 116 8.21 -3.43 19.83
C HIS A 116 8.03 -2.17 20.67
N ARG A 117 9.14 -1.66 21.20
CA ARG A 117 9.21 -0.37 21.91
C ARG A 117 9.68 0.73 20.97
N PHE A 118 9.00 1.88 20.99
CA PHE A 118 9.35 3.00 20.12
C PHE A 118 8.88 4.35 20.69
N PRO A 119 9.69 5.42 20.51
CA PRO A 119 9.29 6.79 20.80
C PRO A 119 8.36 7.33 19.71
N MET A 120 7.37 8.13 20.08
CA MET A 120 6.52 8.82 19.11
C MET A 120 5.92 10.12 19.67
N LEU A 121 5.88 11.15 18.81
CA LEU A 121 5.24 12.42 19.13
C LEU A 121 3.72 12.33 18.96
N ILE A 122 2.97 13.11 19.75
CA ILE A 122 1.49 13.10 19.71
C ILE A 122 0.93 13.46 18.32
N HIS A 123 1.59 14.35 17.58
CA HIS A 123 1.12 14.73 16.25
C HIS A 123 1.20 13.56 15.26
N MET A 124 2.16 12.64 15.45
CA MET A 124 2.26 11.41 14.66
C MET A 124 1.11 10.45 14.98
N LEU A 125 0.71 10.33 16.25
CA LEU A 125 -0.50 9.58 16.62
C LEU A 125 -1.76 10.19 15.98
N ARG A 126 -1.87 11.52 15.92
CA ARG A 126 -3.02 12.22 15.31
C ARG A 126 -3.12 12.01 13.81
N VAL A 127 -2.01 11.94 13.08
CA VAL A 127 -2.05 11.62 11.64
C VAL A 127 -2.29 10.12 11.38
N GLY A 128 -2.23 9.29 12.43
CA GLY A 128 -2.50 7.84 12.34
C GLY A 128 -1.24 7.00 12.13
N SER A 129 -0.08 7.51 12.53
CA SER A 129 1.15 6.71 12.60
C SER A 129 1.17 5.84 13.85
N TRP A 130 1.84 4.70 13.75
CA TRP A 130 2.05 3.75 14.83
C TRP A 130 3.36 2.97 14.60
N CYS A 131 3.56 1.86 15.30
CA CYS A 131 4.73 0.99 15.22
C CYS A 131 5.23 0.76 13.79
N GLN A 132 6.40 1.32 13.48
CA GLN A 132 7.03 1.22 12.17
C GLN A 132 7.49 -0.20 11.85
N ALA A 133 8.00 -0.95 12.84
CA ALA A 133 8.38 -2.35 12.68
C ALA A 133 7.18 -3.18 12.20
N CYS A 134 6.04 -3.10 12.90
CA CYS A 134 4.84 -3.81 12.46
C CYS A 134 4.28 -3.29 11.13
N ALA A 135 4.46 -2.01 10.80
CA ALA A 135 4.08 -1.48 9.48
C ALA A 135 4.94 -2.08 8.37
N TYR A 136 6.25 -2.22 8.61
CA TYR A 136 7.18 -2.87 7.70
C TYR A 136 6.90 -4.37 7.55
N GLU A 137 6.66 -5.08 8.66
CA GLU A 137 6.26 -6.50 8.64
C GLU A 137 4.98 -6.72 7.85
N ARG A 138 3.92 -5.95 8.12
CA ARG A 138 2.69 -6.04 7.30
C ARG A 138 2.92 -5.66 5.84
N ALA A 139 3.91 -4.80 5.58
CA ALA A 139 4.21 -4.39 4.22
C ALA A 139 5.02 -5.42 3.43
N THR A 140 5.75 -6.29 4.13
CA THR A 140 6.62 -7.34 3.58
C THR A 140 5.94 -8.70 3.56
N ILE A 141 5.10 -9.01 4.55
CA ILE A 141 4.28 -10.23 4.55
C ILE A 141 3.25 -10.10 3.44
N HIS A 142 3.42 -10.95 2.45
CA HIS A 142 2.43 -11.16 1.41
C HIS A 142 1.55 -12.35 1.75
N SER A 143 0.33 -12.40 1.21
CA SER A 143 -0.51 -13.60 1.34
C SER A 143 -0.34 -14.52 0.13
N LEU A 144 -0.62 -15.81 0.31
CA LEU A 144 -0.71 -16.74 -0.83
C LEU A 144 -1.80 -16.32 -1.82
N GLU A 145 -2.84 -15.64 -1.34
CA GLU A 145 -3.88 -15.06 -2.18
C GLU A 145 -3.35 -13.90 -3.04
N GLU A 146 -2.52 -13.01 -2.47
CA GLU A 146 -1.81 -11.98 -3.25
C GLU A 146 -0.92 -12.63 -4.32
N ALA A 147 -0.22 -13.72 -4.00
CA ALA A 147 0.60 -14.45 -4.96
C ALA A 147 -0.25 -15.04 -6.11
N ARG A 148 -1.41 -15.61 -5.78
CA ARG A 148 -2.35 -16.17 -6.77
C ARG A 148 -2.95 -15.08 -7.65
N ALA A 149 -3.38 -13.96 -7.07
CA ALA A 149 -3.90 -12.82 -7.80
C ALA A 149 -2.84 -12.24 -8.75
N LEU A 150 -1.59 -12.10 -8.29
CA LEU A 150 -0.48 -11.66 -9.13
C LEU A 150 -0.20 -12.64 -10.27
N ALA A 151 -0.24 -13.94 -9.99
CA ALA A 151 -0.06 -14.94 -11.02
C ALA A 151 -1.13 -14.83 -12.10
N ALA A 152 -2.40 -14.72 -11.69
CA ALA A 152 -3.53 -14.56 -12.60
C ALA A 152 -3.41 -13.29 -13.45
N ALA A 153 -3.03 -12.16 -12.85
CA ALA A 153 -2.81 -10.89 -13.56
C ALA A 153 -1.71 -10.97 -14.63
N LYS A 154 -0.71 -11.84 -14.45
CA LYS A 154 0.37 -12.09 -15.43
C LYS A 154 0.08 -13.27 -16.36
N GLY A 155 -1.17 -13.75 -16.42
CA GLY A 155 -1.56 -14.89 -17.26
C GLY A 155 -0.95 -16.22 -16.82
N GLY A 156 -0.72 -16.39 -15.52
CA GLY A 156 -0.17 -17.60 -14.92
C GLY A 156 -0.95 -18.03 -13.68
N GLN A 157 -0.36 -18.96 -12.93
CA GLN A 157 -0.93 -19.57 -11.74
C GLN A 157 0.15 -19.80 -10.69
N CYS A 158 -0.18 -19.52 -9.42
CA CYS A 158 0.63 -19.96 -8.30
C CYS A 158 0.17 -21.37 -7.93
N LEU A 159 1.07 -22.36 -8.03
CA LEU A 159 0.80 -23.77 -7.75
C LEU A 159 1.03 -24.13 -6.27
N SER A 160 1.54 -23.19 -5.47
CA SER A 160 1.85 -23.45 -4.06
C SER A 160 0.56 -23.44 -3.23
N THR A 161 0.52 -24.33 -2.25
CA THR A 161 -0.60 -24.46 -1.30
C THR A 161 -0.29 -23.80 0.04
N GLN A 162 0.98 -23.52 0.32
CA GLN A 162 1.47 -22.90 1.55
C GLN A 162 2.42 -21.75 1.21
N TYR A 163 2.45 -20.75 2.08
CA TYR A 163 3.38 -19.62 2.04
C TYR A 163 3.61 -19.17 3.47
N GLU A 164 4.65 -19.68 4.09
CA GLU A 164 4.90 -19.45 5.51
C GLU A 164 5.81 -18.23 5.73
N SER A 165 6.65 -17.91 4.76
CA SER A 165 7.59 -16.79 4.87
C SER A 165 7.91 -16.11 3.54
N THR A 166 8.33 -14.85 3.62
CA THR A 166 8.72 -14.03 2.46
C THR A 166 9.94 -14.54 1.71
N ARG A 167 10.76 -15.37 2.36
CA ARG A 167 11.96 -15.98 1.79
C ARG A 167 11.69 -17.30 1.09
N GLU A 168 10.51 -17.88 1.29
CA GLU A 168 10.13 -19.15 0.67
C GLU A 168 9.86 -18.96 -0.83
N LYS A 169 10.37 -19.87 -1.64
CA LYS A 169 10.13 -19.86 -3.08
C LYS A 169 8.78 -20.51 -3.37
N LEU A 170 7.89 -19.75 -4.00
CA LEU A 170 6.64 -20.27 -4.50
C LEU A 170 6.86 -20.95 -5.85
N ARG A 171 6.09 -22.00 -6.12
CA ARG A 171 5.97 -22.64 -7.42
C ARG A 171 4.97 -21.90 -8.29
N TRP A 172 5.41 -21.49 -9.47
CA TRP A 172 4.66 -20.69 -10.44
C TRP A 172 4.51 -21.46 -11.74
N ARG A 173 3.43 -21.21 -12.47
CA ARG A 173 3.18 -21.69 -13.82
C ARG A 173 2.72 -20.53 -14.70
N ARG A 174 3.24 -20.38 -15.91
CA ARG A 174 2.70 -19.39 -16.88
C ARG A 174 1.83 -20.04 -17.94
N ALA A 175 1.08 -19.23 -18.69
CA ALA A 175 0.23 -19.69 -19.80
C ALA A 175 0.97 -20.62 -20.78
N ALA A 176 2.24 -20.33 -21.10
CA ALA A 176 3.07 -21.17 -21.97
C ALA A 176 3.51 -22.51 -21.35
N GLY A 177 2.96 -22.92 -20.20
CA GLY A 177 3.23 -24.21 -19.55
C GLY A 177 4.50 -24.27 -18.70
N HIS A 178 5.40 -23.29 -18.82
CA HIS A 178 6.62 -23.27 -18.00
C HIS A 178 6.32 -23.14 -16.51
N THR A 179 7.00 -23.96 -15.73
CA THR A 179 6.89 -24.01 -14.27
C THR A 179 8.24 -23.70 -13.65
N TRP A 180 8.29 -22.83 -12.64
CA TRP A 180 9.54 -22.45 -11.98
C TRP A 180 9.32 -22.12 -10.50
N LEU A 181 10.43 -22.00 -9.77
CA LEU A 181 10.46 -21.60 -8.36
C LEU A 181 11.00 -20.16 -8.27
N ALA A 182 10.23 -19.26 -7.67
CA ALA A 182 10.64 -17.88 -7.42
C ALA A 182 9.98 -17.34 -6.14
N SER A 183 10.67 -16.44 -5.43
CA SER A 183 10.02 -15.70 -4.35
C SER A 183 8.98 -14.73 -4.93
N LEU A 184 7.95 -14.43 -4.14
CA LEU A 184 6.95 -13.45 -4.54
C LEU A 184 7.56 -12.06 -4.77
N GLU A 185 8.56 -11.69 -3.97
CA GLU A 185 9.29 -10.42 -4.13
C GLU A 185 10.01 -10.34 -5.47
N GLY A 186 10.69 -11.40 -5.91
CA GLY A 186 11.33 -11.43 -7.24
C GLY A 186 10.32 -11.32 -8.37
N VAL A 187 9.18 -12.02 -8.25
CA VAL A 187 8.09 -11.93 -9.22
C VAL A 187 7.46 -10.53 -9.28
N LEU A 188 7.37 -9.83 -8.15
CA LEU A 188 6.94 -8.43 -8.07
C LEU A 188 7.99 -7.48 -8.67
N ALA A 189 9.28 -7.75 -8.48
CA ALA A 189 10.39 -6.95 -8.99
C ALA A 189 10.53 -7.04 -10.53
N GLY A 190 9.99 -8.08 -11.15
CA GLY A 190 9.96 -8.24 -12.61
C GLY A 190 10.40 -9.61 -13.11
N ASP A 191 10.91 -10.48 -12.23
CA ASP A 191 11.40 -11.81 -12.58
C ASP A 191 10.22 -12.77 -12.75
N TRP A 192 9.49 -12.60 -13.86
CA TRP A 192 8.34 -13.44 -14.16
C TRP A 192 8.77 -14.82 -14.61
N CYS A 193 9.29 -15.00 -15.82
CA CYS A 193 9.77 -16.30 -16.27
C CYS A 193 11.03 -16.19 -17.09
N GLN A 194 12.12 -16.78 -16.58
CA GLN A 194 13.42 -16.75 -17.23
C GLN A 194 13.39 -17.44 -18.59
N SER A 195 12.73 -18.60 -18.74
CA SER A 195 12.61 -19.26 -20.04
C SER A 195 11.92 -18.36 -21.08
N CYS A 196 10.95 -17.55 -20.65
CA CYS A 196 10.31 -16.55 -21.50
C CYS A 196 11.25 -15.43 -21.90
N HIS A 197 11.96 -14.91 -20.90
CA HIS A 197 12.90 -13.82 -21.07
C HIS A 197 14.03 -14.21 -22.04
N HIS A 198 14.61 -15.40 -21.88
CA HIS A 198 15.62 -15.93 -22.78
C HIS A 198 15.08 -16.15 -24.21
N GLN A 199 13.85 -16.67 -24.35
CA GLN A 199 13.20 -16.83 -25.65
C GLN A 199 12.95 -15.48 -26.35
N SER A 200 12.68 -14.41 -25.60
CA SER A 200 12.48 -13.06 -26.17
C SER A 200 13.78 -12.37 -26.58
N ILE A 201 14.94 -12.79 -26.03
CA ILE A 201 16.25 -12.20 -26.34
C ILE A 201 16.92 -12.93 -27.50
N LYS A 202 16.67 -14.24 -27.65
CA LYS A 202 17.30 -15.03 -28.71
C LYS A 202 16.61 -14.72 -30.05
N PRO A 203 17.30 -14.16 -31.05
CA PRO A 203 16.73 -14.03 -32.38
C PRO A 203 16.34 -15.43 -32.90
N PRO A 204 15.25 -15.55 -33.68
CA PRO A 204 14.87 -16.82 -34.29
C PRO A 204 16.05 -17.37 -35.10
N GLN A 205 16.35 -18.66 -34.98
CA GLN A 205 17.42 -19.30 -35.78
C GLN A 205 17.16 -19.15 -37.29
N GLU A 206 15.90 -19.03 -37.70
CA GLU A 206 15.48 -18.77 -39.08
C GLU A 206 16.01 -17.42 -39.62
N ALA A 207 16.15 -16.41 -38.76
CA ALA A 207 16.73 -15.11 -39.14
C ALA A 207 18.25 -15.15 -39.29
N LEU A 208 18.93 -16.14 -38.68
CA LEU A 208 20.37 -16.34 -38.80
C LEU A 208 20.74 -17.24 -39.99
N ASN A 209 19.83 -18.15 -40.38
CA ASN A 209 20.05 -19.07 -41.49
C ASN A 209 19.73 -18.43 -42.86
N SER A 210 18.79 -17.48 -42.94
CA SER A 210 18.47 -16.78 -44.20
C SER A 210 19.59 -15.88 -44.74
N GLU A 211 20.57 -15.51 -43.90
CA GLU A 211 21.74 -14.71 -44.31
C GLU A 211 22.85 -15.59 -44.93
N HIS A 212 22.83 -16.90 -44.70
CA HIS A 212 23.82 -17.84 -45.25
C HIS A 212 23.46 -18.31 -46.67
N ASP A 213 22.17 -18.43 -46.97
CA ASP A 213 21.67 -18.89 -48.28
C ASP A 213 21.54 -17.77 -49.32
N ALA A 214 21.71 -16.49 -48.93
CA ALA A 214 21.72 -15.35 -49.86
C ALA A 214 23.11 -15.06 -50.46
N HIS A 215 24.14 -15.80 -50.04
CA HIS A 215 25.54 -15.63 -50.46
C HIS A 215 26.18 -16.91 -51.04
N ALA A 216 25.39 -17.96 -51.28
CA ALA A 216 25.79 -19.15 -52.03
C ALA A 216 25.18 -19.12 -53.43
#